data_AF-A0AAU5ZEJ5-F1
#
_entry.id   AF-A0AAU5ZEJ5-F1
#
_cell.length_a   1.000
_cell.length_b   1.000
_cell.length_c   1.000
_cell.angle_alpha   90.00
_cell.angle_beta   90.00
_cell.angle_gamma   90.00
#
_symmetry.space_group_name_H-M   'P 1'
#
loop_
_entity.id
_entity.type
_entity.pdbx_description
1 polymer ?
#
loop_
_entity_poly.entity_id
_entity_poly.type
_entity_poly.pdbx_seq_one_letter_code
_entity_poly.pdbx_strand_id
1 'polypeptide(L)' 'MAAADRGPVNRLQGGPSDKWQYCEQDFLECIRAAQRMHRRVGDPAGWPLSYERPVSWLVWVWREGRNCHLNPIE' A
#
# COMPACT_ATOMS: atom_id res chain seq x y z
N MET A 1 -5.23 -25.04 10.54
CA MET A 1 -4.70 -23.66 10.68
C MET A 1 -5.88 -22.72 10.74
N ALA A 2 -6.01 -21.96 11.82
CA ALA A 2 -7.18 -21.13 12.09
C ALA A 2 -7.35 -20.06 11.01
N ALA A 3 -8.47 -20.12 10.29
CA ALA A 3 -8.98 -19.05 9.43
C ALA A 3 -9.84 -18.08 10.27
N ALA A 4 -9.27 -17.57 11.35
CA ALA A 4 -9.89 -16.52 12.15
C ALA A 4 -9.28 -15.17 11.78
N ASP A 5 -10.13 -14.15 11.69
CA ASP A 5 -9.77 -12.75 11.95
C ASP A 5 -9.19 -11.83 10.86
N ARG A 6 -9.07 -12.22 9.58
CA ARG A 6 -8.62 -11.25 8.54
C ARG A 6 -9.78 -10.43 7.98
N GLY A 7 -10.41 -9.61 8.82
CA GLY A 7 -11.29 -8.54 8.36
C GLY A 7 -10.51 -7.52 7.50
N PRO A 8 -11.18 -6.71 6.66
CA PRO A 8 -10.53 -5.60 5.98
C PRO A 8 -9.99 -4.61 7.01
N VAL A 9 -8.66 -4.50 7.09
CA VAL A 9 -8.00 -3.64 8.08
C VAL A 9 -7.72 -2.27 7.49
N ASN A 10 -7.46 -2.16 6.19
CA ASN A 10 -7.07 -0.89 5.57
C ASN A 10 -7.98 -0.50 4.42
N ARG A 11 -8.44 0.75 4.44
CA ARG A 11 -9.15 1.39 3.33
C ARG A 11 -8.18 2.26 2.55
N LEU A 12 -8.23 2.18 1.23
CA LEU A 12 -7.48 3.08 0.36
C LEU A 12 -8.32 4.32 0.08
N GLN A 13 -7.67 5.48 0.10
CA GLN A 13 -8.29 6.78 -0.19
C GLN A 13 -7.48 7.51 -1.26
N GLY A 14 -8.18 7.98 -2.29
CA GLY A 14 -7.60 8.57 -3.48
C GLY A 14 -7.00 7.55 -4.44
N GLY A 15 -6.65 7.99 -5.65
CA GLY A 15 -5.92 7.20 -6.63
C GLY A 15 -6.71 6.07 -7.31
N PRO A 16 -6.00 5.11 -7.95
CA PRO A 16 -6.60 4.05 -8.77
C PRO A 16 -7.47 3.03 -8.01
N SER A 17 -7.45 3.04 -6.68
CA SER A 17 -8.17 2.08 -5.82
C SER A 17 -8.91 2.79 -4.69
N ASP A 18 -9.38 4.02 -4.93
CA ASP A 18 -10.14 4.79 -3.95
C ASP A 18 -11.35 3.99 -3.42
N LYS A 19 -11.54 4.01 -2.10
CA LYS A 19 -12.58 3.29 -1.33
C LYS A 19 -12.43 1.78 -1.28
N TRP A 20 -11.41 1.20 -1.91
CA TRP A 20 -11.15 -0.24 -1.79
C TRP A 20 -10.68 -0.57 -0.37
N GLN A 21 -10.98 -1.80 0.04
CA GLN A 21 -10.59 -2.32 1.34
C GLN A 21 -9.69 -3.54 1.13
N TYR A 22 -8.56 -3.56 1.83
CA TYR A 22 -7.58 -4.62 1.76
C TYR A 22 -7.26 -5.14 3.16
N CYS A 23 -6.89 -6.41 3.24
CA CYS A 23 -6.12 -6.88 4.40
C CYS A 23 -4.77 -6.16 4.39
N GLU A 24 -4.29 -5.70 5.56
CA GLU A 24 -2.99 -5.02 5.65
C GLU A 24 -1.88 -5.88 5.05
N GLN A 25 -1.87 -7.18 5.37
CA GLN A 25 -0.84 -8.09 4.93
C GLN A 25 -0.80 -8.24 3.40
N ASP A 26 -1.97 -8.41 2.76
CA ASP A 26 -2.05 -8.54 1.29
C ASP A 26 -1.58 -7.25 0.59
N PHE A 27 -1.94 -6.09 1.13
CA PHE A 27 -1.51 -4.81 0.56
C PHE A 27 -0.01 -4.58 0.73
N LEU A 28 0.57 -4.96 1.88
CA LEU A 28 2.01 -4.95 2.10
C LEU A 28 2.74 -5.88 1.13
N GLU A 29 2.18 -7.05 0.81
CA GLU A 29 2.75 -7.94 -0.21
C GLU A 29 2.72 -7.32 -1.60
N CYS A 30 1.66 -6.62 -1.98
CA CYS A 30 1.62 -5.86 -3.23
C CYS A 30 2.75 -4.82 -3.29
N ILE A 31 2.99 -4.11 -2.17
CA ILE A 31 4.07 -3.12 -2.12
C ILE A 31 5.45 -3.78 -2.22
N ARG A 32 5.69 -4.87 -1.48
CA ARG A 32 6.94 -5.64 -1.56
C ARG A 32 7.19 -6.15 -2.98
N ALA A 33 6.16 -6.64 -3.66
CA ALA A 33 6.24 -7.06 -5.06
C ALA A 33 6.60 -5.88 -5.98
N ALA A 34 5.96 -4.72 -5.79
CA ALA A 34 6.27 -3.51 -6.55
C ALA A 34 7.69 -2.98 -6.32
N GLN A 35 8.22 -3.09 -5.09
CA GLN A 35 9.61 -2.78 -4.77
C GLN A 35 10.59 -3.75 -5.47
N ARG A 36 10.30 -5.06 -5.47
CA ARG A 36 11.12 -6.08 -6.16
C ARG A 36 11.14 -5.89 -7.68
N MET A 37 10.06 -5.40 -8.26
CA MET A 37 9.99 -5.08 -9.69
C MET A 37 10.85 -3.87 -10.08
N HIS A 38 11.59 -3.26 -9.15
CA HIS A 38 12.48 -2.13 -9.40
C HIS A 38 11.82 -0.97 -10.14
N ARG A 39 10.54 -0.65 -9.83
CA ARG A 39 10.01 0.68 -10.14
C ARG A 39 10.87 1.68 -9.38
N ARG A 40 11.79 2.32 -10.09
CA ARG A 40 12.88 3.10 -9.52
C ARG A 40 12.33 4.21 -8.64
N VAL A 41 13.03 4.47 -7.54
CA VAL A 41 12.90 5.73 -6.79
C VAL A 41 13.22 6.87 -7.76
N GLY A 42 12.18 7.54 -8.27
CA GLY A 42 12.28 8.55 -9.34
C GLY A 42 11.28 8.36 -10.48
N ASP A 43 10.71 7.17 -10.63
CA ASP A 43 9.48 6.97 -11.39
C ASP A 43 8.33 7.53 -10.53
N PRO A 44 7.37 8.31 -11.07
CA PRO A 44 6.20 8.77 -10.31
C PRO A 44 5.39 7.54 -9.93
N ALA A 45 5.77 6.93 -8.80
CA ALA A 45 5.58 5.50 -8.60
C ALA A 45 4.09 5.20 -8.48
N GLY A 46 3.53 4.60 -9.53
CA GLY A 46 2.13 4.21 -9.56
C GLY A 46 1.75 3.24 -8.44
N TRP A 47 0.49 2.78 -8.49
CA TRP A 47 -0.02 1.78 -7.57
C TRP A 47 0.91 0.57 -7.46
N PRO A 48 1.20 0.05 -6.25
CA PRO A 48 0.71 0.46 -4.93
C PRO A 48 1.63 1.44 -4.16
N LEU A 49 2.78 1.83 -4.73
CA LEU A 49 3.85 2.56 -4.03
C LEU A 49 3.50 4.00 -3.62
N SER A 50 2.48 4.57 -4.25
CA SER A 50 2.00 5.93 -3.93
C SER A 50 1.09 6.00 -2.71
N TYR A 51 0.67 4.89 -2.11
CA TYR A 51 -0.14 4.96 -0.90
C TYR A 51 0.73 5.17 0.33
N GLU A 52 0.40 6.16 1.15
CA GLU A 52 1.08 6.43 2.40
C GLU A 52 0.48 5.60 3.53
N ARG A 53 1.34 4.89 4.28
CA ARG A 53 0.91 4.13 5.45
C ARG A 53 0.50 5.11 6.56
N PRO A 54 -0.72 4.99 7.12
CA PRO A 54 -1.19 5.85 8.20
C PRO A 54 -0.39 5.62 9.50
N VAL A 55 -0.20 6.69 10.27
CA VAL A 55 0.50 6.64 11.58
C VAL A 55 -0.41 6.12 12.69
N SER A 56 -1.74 6.31 12.60
CA SER A 56 -2.68 5.93 13.68
C SER A 56 -4.12 5.68 13.20
N TRP A 57 -4.30 5.23 11.96
CA TRP A 57 -5.62 4.99 11.38
C TRP A 57 -5.58 3.83 10.39
N LEU A 58 -6.76 3.37 9.97
CA LEU A 58 -6.94 2.28 9.01
C LEU A 58 -7.04 2.78 7.55
N VAL A 59 -6.58 3.99 7.22
CA VAL A 59 -6.76 4.59 5.89
C VAL A 59 -5.43 4.94 5.26
N TRP A 60 -5.12 4.33 4.13
CA TRP A 60 -3.93 4.63 3.34
C TRP A 60 -4.27 5.65 2.26
N VAL A 61 -3.49 6.72 2.17
CA VAL A 61 -3.81 7.87 1.32
C VAL A 61 -2.90 7.89 0.11
N TRP A 62 -3.48 8.01 -1.08
CA TRP A 62 -2.74 8.18 -2.33
C TRP A 62 -2.01 9.52 -2.36
N ARG A 63 -0.69 9.46 -2.56
CA ARG A 63 0.18 10.60 -2.80
C ARG A 63 0.62 10.57 -4.26
N GLU A 64 -0.10 11.29 -5.10
CA GLU A 64 0.18 11.35 -6.54
C GLU A 64 1.63 11.74 -6.81
N GLY A 65 2.29 10.96 -7.67
CA GLY A 65 3.68 11.21 -8.07
C GLY A 65 4.73 10.95 -6.98
N ARG A 66 4.35 10.41 -5.82
CA ARG A 66 5.26 10.20 -4.68
C ARG A 66 5.36 8.73 -4.30
N ASN A 67 6.54 8.15 -4.36
CA ASN A 67 6.81 6.86 -3.71
C ASN A 67 6.88 7.04 -2.18
N CYS A 68 5.93 6.46 -1.45
CA CYS A 68 5.87 6.51 0.02
C CYS A 68 6.68 5.38 0.69
N HIS A 69 7.20 4.43 -0.09
CA HIS A 69 7.91 3.23 0.37
C HIS A 69 9.31 3.16 -0.26
N LEU A 70 10.13 4.16 0.06
CA LEU A 70 11.51 4.27 -0.43
C LEU A 70 12.43 3.20 0.16
N ASN A 71 12.11 2.74 1.37
CA ASN A 71 12.82 1.66 2.05
C ASN A 71 12.04 0.35 1.95
N PRO A 72 12.71 -0.82 1.94
CA PRO A 72 12.04 -2.11 2.03
C PRO A 72 11.11 -2.14 3.24
N ILE A 73 9.88 -2.62 3.03
CA ILE A 73 8.94 -2.77 4.14
C ILE A 73 9.17 -4.13 4.80
N GLU A 74 9.57 -4.11 6.07
CA GLU A 74 9.78 -5.30 6.91
C GLU A 74 8.49 -6.09 7.15
#